data_AF-A0AAV8YQV6-F1
#
_entry.id   AF-A0AAV8YQV6-F1
#
_cell.length_a   1.000
_cell.length_b   1.000
_cell.length_c   1.000
_cell.angle_alpha   90.00
_cell.angle_beta   90.00
_cell.angle_gamma   90.00
#
_symmetry.space_group_name_H-M   'P 1'
#
loop_
_entity.id
_entity.type
_entity.pdbx_description
1 polymer ?
#
loop_
_entity_poly.entity_id
_entity_poly.type
_entity_poly.pdbx_seq_one_letter_code
_entity_poly.pdbx_strand_id
1 'polypeptide(L)'
;MRWSALRWFVVVVAVVMLQGNSAKAAPRPRNEDMFRELLKLDQMYSSIARPRINHTQLKKEFQEKYKSRVTKLLNTLLSGGNLIKAINSWAVPVLTYSFGIVKWSVTDLDELDRLTRRLLTKFRHLHTNSSVIRLYLPRRRGGRGLLNIKNQCLNQEASLRRKLLTNRDPLITAVAREDAGYTPLSLGCSVRSGPVQAEMGPKVQRAINMLRLQELDRLYADRARPR
;
A
#
# COMPACT_ATOMS: atom_id res chain seq x y z
N MET A 1 -8.23 68.87 -20.82
CA MET A 1 -7.53 68.73 -19.52
C MET A 1 -7.77 67.38 -18.83
N ARG A 2 -7.66 66.21 -19.51
CA ARG A 2 -7.91 64.89 -18.86
C ARG A 2 -6.84 63.82 -19.11
N TRP A 3 -5.70 64.18 -19.69
CA TRP A 3 -4.61 63.25 -19.99
C TRP A 3 -3.55 63.19 -18.89
N SER A 4 -3.43 64.25 -18.08
CA SER A 4 -2.50 64.33 -16.95
C SER A 4 -2.88 63.35 -15.85
N ALA A 5 -4.17 63.27 -15.51
CA ALA A 5 -4.69 62.37 -14.48
C ALA A 5 -4.50 60.89 -14.84
N LEU A 6 -4.66 60.53 -16.12
CA LEU A 6 -4.47 59.15 -16.58
C LEU A 6 -3.00 58.72 -16.47
N ARG A 7 -2.05 59.61 -16.82
CA ARG A 7 -0.61 59.33 -16.67
C ARG A 7 -0.22 59.15 -15.20
N TRP A 8 -0.73 60.00 -14.31
CA TRP A 8 -0.51 59.84 -12.86
C TRP A 8 -1.13 58.56 -12.31
N PHE A 9 -2.32 58.17 -12.77
CA PHE A 9 -2.95 56.92 -12.35
C PHE A 9 -2.14 55.69 -12.80
N VAL A 10 -1.64 55.69 -14.04
CA VAL A 10 -0.76 54.62 -14.55
C VAL A 10 0.55 54.54 -13.76
N VAL A 11 1.14 55.69 -13.39
CA VAL A 11 2.36 55.73 -12.57
C VAL A 11 2.07 55.20 -11.15
N VAL A 12 0.95 55.57 -10.54
CA VAL A 12 0.56 55.07 -9.21
C VAL A 12 0.30 53.55 -9.25
N VAL A 13 -0.41 53.06 -10.26
CA VAL A 13 -0.64 51.60 -10.44
C VAL A 13 0.69 50.88 -10.68
N ALA A 14 1.60 51.45 -11.47
CA ALA A 14 2.93 50.87 -11.70
C ALA A 14 3.77 50.85 -10.42
N VAL A 15 3.73 51.91 -9.60
CA VAL A 15 4.43 51.97 -8.30
C VAL A 15 3.84 50.97 -7.31
N VAL A 16 2.51 50.81 -7.27
CA VAL A 16 1.83 49.80 -6.42
C VAL A 16 2.17 48.38 -6.89
N MET A 17 2.21 48.13 -8.20
CA MET A 17 2.61 46.82 -8.76
C MET A 17 4.10 46.53 -8.55
N LEU A 18 4.96 47.56 -8.55
CA LEU A 18 6.39 47.45 -8.22
C LEU A 18 6.62 47.23 -6.71
N GLN A 19 5.83 47.84 -5.84
CA GLN A 19 5.85 47.56 -4.39
C GLN A 19 5.31 46.16 -4.05
N GLY A 20 4.37 45.64 -4.85
CA GLY A 20 3.79 44.30 -4.70
C GLY A 20 4.76 43.14 -5.01
N ASN A 21 5.85 43.40 -5.74
CA ASN A 21 6.90 42.44 -6.06
C ASN A 21 8.15 42.63 -5.19
N SER A 22 7.98 42.98 -3.92
CA SER A 22 9.00 42.61 -2.92
C SER A 22 9.07 41.09 -2.88
N ALA A 23 10.07 40.52 -3.55
CA ALA A 23 10.52 39.17 -3.31
C ALA A 23 10.57 38.99 -1.79
N LYS A 24 9.65 38.19 -1.24
CA LYS A 24 9.67 37.84 0.18
C LYS A 24 10.99 37.13 0.41
N ALA A 25 12.00 37.88 0.85
CA ALA A 25 13.23 37.31 1.35
C ALA A 25 12.85 36.36 2.49
N ALA A 26 13.57 35.24 2.61
CA ALA A 26 13.40 34.33 3.72
C ALA A 26 13.44 35.14 5.03
N PRO A 27 12.43 35.01 5.92
CA PRO A 27 12.42 35.73 7.19
C PRO A 27 13.74 35.45 7.91
N ARG A 28 14.44 36.50 8.37
CA ARG A 28 15.63 36.33 9.21
C ARG A 28 15.17 35.62 10.48
N PRO A 29 15.77 34.46 10.84
CA PRO A 29 15.29 33.68 11.97
C PRO A 29 15.48 34.50 13.24
N ARG A 30 14.38 34.94 13.85
CA ARG A 30 14.34 35.35 15.24
C ARG A 30 14.46 34.06 16.04
N ASN A 31 15.41 34.02 16.96
CA ASN A 31 15.88 32.86 17.71
C ASN A 31 14.74 32.05 18.38
N GLU A 32 13.62 32.68 18.73
CA GLU A 32 12.47 32.01 19.37
C GLU A 32 11.55 31.22 18.41
N ASP A 33 11.59 31.53 17.12
CA ASP A 33 10.75 30.86 16.10
C ASP A 33 11.47 29.70 15.42
N MET A 34 12.80 29.64 15.57
CA MET A 34 13.67 28.68 14.89
C MET A 34 13.36 27.23 15.28
N PHE A 35 13.03 26.97 16.56
CA PHE A 35 12.65 25.63 17.02
C PHE A 35 11.31 25.17 16.43
N ARG A 36 10.35 26.09 16.26
CA ARG A 36 9.05 25.79 15.63
C ARG A 36 9.19 25.51 14.15
N GLU A 37 10.04 26.26 13.45
CA GLU A 37 10.35 26.00 12.04
C GLU A 37 11.09 24.69 11.85
N LEU A 38 12.08 24.39 12.71
CA LEU A 38 12.78 23.11 12.70
C LEU A 38 11.83 21.94 12.97
N LEU A 39 10.89 22.07 13.92
CA LEU A 39 9.89 21.03 14.19
C LEU A 39 8.93 20.84 13.01
N LYS A 40 8.52 21.94 12.35
CA LYS A 40 7.69 21.88 11.15
C LYS A 40 8.42 21.20 10.00
N LEU A 41 9.71 21.50 9.81
CA LEU A 41 10.55 20.87 8.81
C LEU A 41 10.75 19.39 9.14
N ASP A 42 11.09 19.04 10.39
CA ASP A 42 11.20 17.64 10.83
C ASP A 42 9.89 16.89 10.62
N GLN A 43 8.75 17.48 10.96
CA GLN A 43 7.44 16.86 10.73
C GLN A 43 7.11 16.71 9.24
N MET A 44 7.44 17.71 8.42
CA MET A 44 7.28 17.67 6.97
C MET A 44 8.19 16.61 6.34
N TYR A 45 9.49 16.62 6.65
CA TYR A 45 10.46 15.64 6.16
C TYR A 45 10.19 14.24 6.70
N SER A 46 9.77 14.08 7.95
CA SER A 46 9.34 12.81 8.54
C SER A 46 8.06 12.28 7.88
N SER A 47 7.11 13.15 7.49
CA SER A 47 5.94 12.73 6.73
C SER A 47 6.27 12.26 5.30
N ILE A 48 7.29 12.85 4.68
CA ILE A 48 7.82 12.46 3.36
C ILE A 48 8.67 11.18 3.46
N ALA A 49 9.46 11.06 4.53
CA ALA A 49 10.43 9.97 4.73
C ALA A 49 9.84 8.73 5.41
N ARG A 50 8.74 8.87 6.16
CA ARG A 50 8.04 7.78 6.86
C ARG A 50 6.53 7.87 6.66
N PRO A 51 6.00 7.79 5.43
CA PRO A 51 4.57 7.65 5.25
C PRO A 51 4.13 6.35 5.94
N ARG A 52 3.39 6.47 7.05
CA ARG A 52 2.73 5.32 7.66
C ARG A 52 1.72 4.81 6.64
N ILE A 53 2.07 3.75 5.94
CA ILE A 53 1.27 3.21 4.84
C ILE A 53 -0.07 2.73 5.41
N ASN A 54 -1.13 3.49 5.17
CA ASN A 54 -2.49 3.08 5.52
C ASN A 54 -2.97 2.03 4.50
N HIS A 55 -2.58 0.77 4.73
CA HIS A 55 -2.91 -0.35 3.84
C HIS A 55 -4.42 -0.47 3.57
N THR A 56 -5.26 -0.21 4.57
CA THR A 56 -6.72 -0.31 4.45
C THR A 56 -7.29 0.71 3.46
N GLN A 57 -6.82 1.96 3.53
CA GLN A 57 -7.26 3.02 2.63
C GLN A 57 -6.75 2.76 1.21
N LEU A 58 -5.48 2.40 1.06
CA LEU A 58 -4.88 2.09 -0.24
C LEU A 58 -5.61 0.94 -0.94
N LYS A 59 -5.92 -0.15 -0.21
CA LYS A 59 -6.71 -1.27 -0.78
C LYS A 59 -8.02 -0.79 -1.37
N LYS A 60 -8.77 0.05 -0.65
CA LYS A 60 -10.04 0.62 -1.14
C LYS A 60 -9.83 1.47 -2.39
N GLU A 61 -8.84 2.36 -2.38
CA GLU A 61 -8.54 3.21 -3.55
C GLU A 61 -8.17 2.38 -4.79
N PHE A 62 -7.35 1.33 -4.62
CA PHE A 62 -7.00 0.43 -5.71
C PHE A 62 -8.21 -0.39 -6.21
N GLN A 63 -9.05 -0.88 -5.30
CA GLN A 63 -10.30 -1.59 -5.62
C GLN A 63 -11.26 -0.69 -6.40
N GLU A 64 -11.45 0.56 -5.98
CA GLU A 64 -12.31 1.54 -6.64
C GLU A 64 -11.79 1.92 -8.03
N LYS A 65 -10.48 2.19 -8.16
CA LYS A 65 -9.84 2.47 -9.45
C LYS A 65 -9.96 1.28 -10.39
N TYR A 66 -9.72 0.06 -9.89
CA TYR A 66 -9.88 -1.16 -10.66
C TYR A 66 -11.33 -1.34 -11.14
N LYS A 67 -12.31 -1.23 -10.22
CA LYS A 67 -13.75 -1.28 -10.52
C LYS A 67 -14.12 -0.27 -11.59
N SER A 68 -13.67 0.99 -11.45
CA SER A 68 -13.92 2.07 -12.41
C SER A 68 -13.38 1.75 -13.81
N ARG A 69 -12.16 1.20 -13.92
CA ARG A 69 -11.60 0.77 -15.21
C ARG A 69 -12.40 -0.38 -15.81
N VAL A 70 -12.73 -1.39 -15.03
CA VAL A 70 -13.53 -2.53 -15.51
C VAL A 70 -14.90 -2.06 -15.98
N THR A 71 -15.60 -1.20 -15.24
CA THR A 71 -16.90 -0.66 -15.68
C THR A 71 -16.78 0.16 -16.96
N LYS A 72 -15.72 0.95 -17.13
CA LYS A 72 -15.47 1.71 -18.37
C LYS A 72 -15.29 0.77 -19.55
N LEU A 73 -14.50 -0.30 -19.39
CA LEU A 73 -14.32 -1.32 -20.42
C LEU A 73 -15.63 -2.04 -20.75
N LEU A 74 -16.45 -2.37 -19.75
CA LEU A 74 -17.72 -3.07 -19.97
C LEU A 74 -18.79 -2.21 -20.64
N ASN A 75 -18.67 -0.88 -20.53
CA ASN A 75 -19.52 0.05 -21.28
C ASN A 75 -19.10 0.19 -22.76
N THR A 76 -17.93 -0.32 -23.15
CA THR A 76 -17.50 -0.28 -24.55
C THR A 76 -18.14 -1.40 -25.36
N LEU A 77 -18.30 -1.19 -26.66
CA LEU A 77 -18.82 -2.18 -27.61
C LEU A 77 -17.74 -3.20 -28.05
N LEU A 78 -16.82 -3.57 -27.16
CA LEU A 78 -15.76 -4.54 -27.46
C LEU A 78 -16.32 -5.97 -27.51
N SER A 79 -15.81 -6.76 -28.46
CA SER A 79 -16.08 -8.20 -28.50
C SER A 79 -15.58 -8.87 -27.21
N GLY A 80 -16.22 -9.97 -26.79
CA GLY A 80 -15.83 -10.68 -25.57
C GLY A 80 -14.37 -11.16 -25.58
N GLY A 81 -13.75 -11.35 -26.74
CA GLY A 81 -12.31 -11.57 -26.91
C GLY A 81 -11.47 -10.38 -26.52
N ASN A 82 -11.76 -9.24 -27.14
CA ASN A 82 -10.99 -8.02 -26.97
C ASN A 82 -11.23 -7.39 -25.60
N LEU A 83 -12.44 -7.53 -25.05
CA LEU A 83 -12.77 -7.10 -23.70
C LEU A 83 -11.88 -7.77 -22.65
N ILE A 84 -11.74 -9.09 -22.69
CA ILE A 84 -10.90 -9.82 -21.73
C ILE A 84 -9.42 -9.42 -21.90
N LYS A 85 -8.94 -9.26 -23.13
CA LYS A 85 -7.59 -8.74 -23.39
C LYS A 85 -7.40 -7.34 -22.81
N ALA A 86 -8.38 -6.45 -22.95
CA ALA A 86 -8.35 -5.09 -22.41
C ALA A 86 -8.35 -5.09 -20.87
N ILE A 87 -9.14 -5.96 -20.22
CA ILE A 87 -9.11 -6.12 -18.76
C ILE A 87 -7.72 -6.55 -18.29
N ASN A 88 -7.16 -7.59 -18.93
CA ASN A 88 -5.83 -8.09 -18.60
C ASN A 88 -4.72 -7.04 -18.80
N SER A 89 -4.83 -6.21 -19.83
CA SER A 89 -3.78 -5.26 -20.21
C SER A 89 -3.91 -3.88 -19.56
N TRP A 90 -5.12 -3.45 -19.18
CA TRP A 90 -5.36 -2.10 -18.67
C TRP A 90 -5.92 -2.05 -17.26
N ALA A 91 -6.81 -2.97 -16.88
CA ALA A 91 -7.40 -2.99 -15.55
C ALA A 91 -6.50 -3.70 -14.53
N VAL A 92 -6.03 -4.92 -14.84
CA VAL A 92 -5.19 -5.72 -13.93
C VAL A 92 -3.89 -5.03 -13.52
N PRO A 93 -3.17 -4.28 -14.39
CA PRO A 93 -1.96 -3.59 -13.98
C PRO A 93 -2.15 -2.58 -12.83
N VAL A 94 -3.35 -2.00 -12.67
CA VAL A 94 -3.65 -1.10 -11.52
C VAL A 94 -3.36 -1.80 -10.19
N LEU A 95 -3.75 -3.07 -10.08
CA LEU A 95 -3.51 -3.87 -8.89
C LEU A 95 -2.06 -4.36 -8.82
N THR A 96 -1.44 -4.63 -9.98
CA THR A 96 -0.09 -5.19 -10.07
C THR A 96 0.96 -4.27 -9.43
N TYR A 97 0.83 -2.95 -9.57
CA TYR A 97 1.69 -1.98 -8.88
C TYR A 97 1.59 -2.08 -7.35
N SER A 98 0.42 -2.43 -6.83
CA SER A 98 0.19 -2.50 -5.39
C SER A 98 0.69 -3.80 -4.74
N PHE A 99 0.80 -4.90 -5.48
CA PHE A 99 1.18 -6.21 -4.93
C PHE A 99 2.56 -6.21 -4.26
N GLY A 100 3.49 -5.38 -4.72
CA GLY A 100 4.82 -5.27 -4.11
C GLY A 100 4.90 -4.35 -2.89
N ILE A 101 3.83 -3.63 -2.53
CA ILE A 101 3.85 -2.58 -1.49
C ILE A 101 2.77 -2.85 -0.43
N VAL A 102 1.56 -3.18 -0.87
CA VAL A 102 0.39 -3.40 -0.03
C VAL A 102 0.22 -4.89 0.25
N LYS A 103 0.06 -5.26 1.52
CA LYS A 103 -0.20 -6.65 1.93
C LYS A 103 -1.63 -7.05 1.58
N TRP A 104 -1.84 -7.70 0.44
CA TRP A 104 -3.13 -8.26 0.05
C TRP A 104 -3.39 -9.57 0.78
N SER A 105 -4.53 -9.69 1.45
CA SER A 105 -4.94 -10.98 2.02
C SER A 105 -5.58 -11.85 0.94
N VAL A 106 -5.61 -13.17 1.16
CA VAL A 106 -6.30 -14.09 0.24
C VAL A 106 -7.78 -13.73 0.10
N THR A 107 -8.42 -13.31 1.19
CA THR A 107 -9.82 -12.88 1.19
C THR A 107 -10.05 -11.61 0.36
N ASP A 108 -9.14 -10.64 0.42
CA ASP A 108 -9.23 -9.41 -0.38
C ASP A 108 -9.11 -9.71 -1.88
N LEU A 109 -8.23 -10.65 -2.25
CA LEU A 109 -8.03 -11.08 -3.64
C LEU A 109 -9.25 -11.87 -4.16
N ASP A 110 -9.83 -12.73 -3.32
CA ASP A 110 -11.06 -13.45 -3.65
C ASP A 110 -12.26 -12.49 -3.78
N GLU A 111 -12.30 -11.42 -2.99
CA GLU A 111 -13.32 -10.38 -3.11
C GLU A 111 -13.21 -9.60 -4.44
N LEU A 112 -11.99 -9.22 -4.84
CA LEU A 112 -11.70 -8.61 -6.14
C LEU A 112 -12.13 -9.52 -7.31
N ASP A 113 -11.90 -10.81 -7.17
CA ASP A 113 -12.32 -11.80 -8.14
C ASP A 113 -13.85 -11.89 -8.25
N ARG A 114 -14.54 -12.02 -7.10
CA ARG A 114 -16.01 -12.01 -7.02
C ARG A 114 -16.58 -10.71 -7.57
N LEU A 115 -15.95 -9.57 -7.30
CA LEU A 115 -16.33 -8.26 -7.86
C LEU A 115 -16.23 -8.28 -9.38
N THR A 116 -15.13 -8.77 -9.94
CA THR A 116 -14.92 -8.85 -11.39
C THR A 116 -16.00 -9.71 -12.04
N ARG A 117 -16.30 -10.88 -11.47
CA ARG A 117 -17.37 -11.76 -11.96
C ARG A 117 -18.75 -11.12 -11.86
N ARG A 118 -19.08 -10.46 -10.73
CA ARG A 118 -20.32 -9.71 -10.56
C ARG A 118 -20.50 -8.62 -11.62
N LEU A 119 -19.44 -7.88 -11.94
CA LEU A 119 -19.47 -6.88 -13.00
C LEU A 119 -19.72 -7.52 -14.37
N LEU A 120 -18.99 -8.59 -14.72
CA LEU A 120 -19.19 -9.27 -16.00
C LEU A 120 -20.62 -9.81 -16.17
N THR A 121 -21.22 -10.35 -15.11
CA THR A 121 -22.62 -10.81 -15.12
C THR A 121 -23.60 -9.64 -15.21
N LYS A 122 -23.36 -8.55 -14.47
CA LYS A 122 -24.21 -7.34 -14.50
C LYS A 122 -24.28 -6.73 -15.90
N PHE A 123 -23.16 -6.66 -16.61
CA PHE A 123 -23.08 -6.14 -17.98
C PHE A 123 -23.37 -7.21 -19.06
N ARG A 124 -23.93 -8.37 -18.68
CA ARG A 124 -24.35 -9.45 -19.61
C ARG A 124 -23.23 -10.07 -20.45
N HIS A 125 -21.96 -9.88 -20.09
CA HIS A 125 -20.84 -10.55 -20.75
C HIS A 125 -20.60 -11.97 -20.22
N LEU A 126 -21.17 -12.32 -19.07
CA LEU A 126 -21.06 -13.62 -18.42
C LEU A 126 -22.44 -14.10 -17.95
N HIS A 127 -22.73 -15.39 -18.13
CA HIS A 127 -23.97 -16.00 -17.61
C HIS A 127 -23.79 -16.35 -16.12
N THR A 128 -24.84 -16.22 -15.31
CA THR A 128 -24.80 -16.49 -13.86
C THR A 128 -24.29 -17.89 -13.53
N ASN A 129 -24.70 -18.89 -14.31
CA ASN A 129 -24.29 -20.30 -14.13
C ASN A 129 -23.07 -20.69 -14.98
N SER A 130 -22.31 -19.72 -15.47
CA SER A 130 -21.11 -20.02 -16.25
C SER A 130 -20.01 -20.64 -15.38
N SER A 131 -19.26 -21.59 -15.96
CA SER A 131 -18.14 -22.22 -15.27
C SER A 131 -17.05 -21.20 -14.94
N VAL A 132 -16.73 -21.11 -13.65
CA VAL A 132 -15.64 -20.28 -13.12
C VAL A 132 -14.29 -20.73 -13.67
N ILE A 133 -14.06 -22.03 -13.78
CA ILE A 133 -12.81 -22.61 -14.32
C ILE A 133 -12.59 -22.15 -15.76
N ARG A 134 -13.65 -22.16 -16.58
CA ARG A 134 -13.58 -21.74 -17.99
C ARG A 134 -13.21 -20.26 -18.14
N LEU A 135 -13.51 -19.41 -17.16
CA LEU A 135 -13.18 -17.99 -17.19
C LEU A 135 -11.66 -17.74 -17.22
N TYR A 136 -10.91 -18.46 -16.38
CA TYR A 136 -9.44 -18.32 -16.27
C TYR A 136 -8.67 -19.22 -17.22
N LEU A 137 -9.30 -20.27 -17.74
CA LEU A 137 -8.66 -21.17 -18.70
C LEU A 137 -8.23 -20.39 -19.95
N PRO A 138 -7.00 -20.60 -20.49
CA PRO A 138 -6.55 -19.92 -21.70
C PRO A 138 -7.46 -20.19 -22.89
N ARG A 139 -7.58 -19.22 -23.80
CA ARG A 139 -8.41 -19.37 -25.01
C ARG A 139 -7.96 -20.49 -25.93
N ARG A 140 -6.64 -20.73 -26.01
CA ARG A 140 -6.05 -21.86 -26.77
C ARG A 140 -6.54 -23.23 -26.28
N ARG A 141 -7.06 -23.31 -25.05
CA ARG A 141 -7.61 -24.52 -24.43
C ARG A 141 -9.15 -24.45 -24.28
N GLY A 142 -9.83 -23.59 -25.04
CA GLY A 142 -11.30 -23.47 -25.02
C GLY A 142 -11.88 -22.60 -23.90
N GLY A 143 -11.03 -21.91 -23.13
CA GLY A 143 -11.45 -20.98 -22.08
C GLY A 143 -11.66 -19.53 -22.54
N ARG A 144 -11.84 -18.62 -21.59
CA ARG A 144 -11.99 -17.17 -21.85
C ARG A 144 -10.69 -16.37 -21.68
N GLY A 145 -9.75 -16.86 -20.88
CA GLY A 145 -8.41 -16.30 -20.70
C GLY A 145 -8.34 -15.05 -19.82
N LEU A 146 -9.23 -14.90 -18.84
CA LEU A 146 -9.09 -13.84 -17.83
C LEU A 146 -7.93 -14.19 -16.90
N LEU A 147 -7.09 -13.22 -16.55
CA LEU A 147 -6.01 -13.44 -15.58
C LEU A 147 -6.59 -13.63 -14.18
N ASN A 148 -6.12 -14.67 -13.49
CA ASN A 148 -6.45 -14.87 -12.07
C ASN A 148 -5.62 -13.91 -11.21
N ILE A 149 -6.28 -12.97 -10.53
CA ILE A 149 -5.66 -11.92 -9.73
C ILE A 149 -4.80 -12.50 -8.60
N LYS A 150 -5.24 -13.61 -7.99
CA LYS A 150 -4.49 -14.29 -6.91
C LYS A 150 -3.15 -14.83 -7.41
N ASN A 151 -3.17 -15.54 -8.54
CA ASN A 151 -1.95 -16.04 -9.16
C ASN A 151 -1.05 -14.89 -9.61
N GLN A 152 -1.63 -13.80 -10.12
CA GLN A 152 -0.88 -12.61 -10.51
C GLN A 152 -0.17 -11.96 -9.32
N CYS A 153 -0.82 -11.88 -8.15
CA CYS A 153 -0.21 -11.38 -6.91
C CYS A 153 1.01 -12.20 -6.50
N LEU A 154 0.83 -13.52 -6.39
CA LEU A 154 1.90 -14.44 -5.99
C LEU A 154 3.08 -14.44 -6.98
N ASN A 155 2.78 -14.45 -8.28
CA ASN A 155 3.80 -14.40 -9.32
C ASN A 155 4.58 -13.08 -9.27
N GLN A 156 3.88 -11.97 -9.02
CA GLN A 156 4.51 -10.65 -8.93
C GLN A 156 5.41 -10.55 -7.69
N GLU A 157 4.94 -10.99 -6.53
CA GLU A 157 5.72 -11.05 -5.30
C GLU A 157 6.99 -11.90 -5.49
N ALA A 158 6.85 -13.11 -6.05
CA ALA A 158 7.99 -13.99 -6.32
C ALA A 158 8.99 -13.40 -7.32
N SER A 159 8.48 -12.75 -8.39
CA SER A 159 9.31 -12.09 -9.39
C SER A 159 10.09 -10.91 -8.81
N LEU A 160 9.42 -10.07 -8.01
CA LEU A 160 10.05 -8.94 -7.32
C LEU A 160 11.10 -9.43 -6.31
N ARG A 161 10.75 -10.41 -5.48
CA ARG A 161 11.69 -11.02 -4.52
C ARG A 161 12.93 -11.55 -5.22
N ARG A 162 12.76 -12.31 -6.31
CA ARG A 162 13.89 -12.82 -7.10
C ARG A 162 14.76 -11.69 -7.65
N LYS A 163 14.15 -10.66 -8.25
CA LYS A 163 14.89 -9.51 -8.80
C LYS A 163 15.71 -8.78 -7.75
N LEU A 164 15.13 -8.55 -6.57
CA LEU A 164 15.81 -7.85 -5.48
C LEU A 164 16.94 -8.68 -4.88
N LEU A 165 16.74 -9.99 -4.69
CA LEU A 165 17.77 -10.90 -4.16
C LEU A 165 18.90 -11.21 -5.15
N THR A 166 18.63 -11.11 -6.46
CA THR A 166 19.66 -11.31 -7.50
C THR A 166 20.54 -10.08 -7.67
N ASN A 167 20.03 -8.89 -7.31
CA ASN A 167 20.77 -7.65 -7.48
C ASN A 167 21.98 -7.60 -6.51
N ARG A 168 23.12 -7.15 -7.02
CA ARG A 168 24.39 -7.02 -6.29
C ARG A 168 24.60 -5.64 -5.69
N ASP A 169 23.68 -4.71 -5.92
CA ASP A 169 23.80 -3.34 -5.40
C ASP A 169 23.83 -3.36 -3.85
N PRO A 170 24.81 -2.68 -3.23
CA PRO A 170 24.98 -2.68 -1.78
C PRO A 170 23.78 -2.05 -1.07
N LEU A 171 23.17 -1.02 -1.68
CA LEU A 171 21.98 -0.36 -1.14
C LEU A 171 20.77 -1.31 -1.07
N ILE A 172 20.52 -2.05 -2.16
CA ILE A 172 19.38 -2.99 -2.22
C ILE A 172 19.60 -4.14 -1.24
N THR A 173 20.83 -4.62 -1.11
CA THR A 173 21.20 -5.64 -0.14
C THR A 173 20.99 -5.17 1.29
N ALA A 174 21.35 -3.92 1.61
CA ALA A 174 21.10 -3.33 2.92
C ALA A 174 19.60 -3.21 3.21
N VAL A 175 18.82 -2.67 2.27
CA VAL A 175 17.35 -2.56 2.39
C VAL A 175 16.70 -3.93 2.56
N ALA A 176 17.17 -4.96 1.84
CA ALA A 176 16.66 -6.31 1.96
C ALA A 176 16.90 -6.92 3.35
N ARG A 177 18.03 -6.60 4.00
CA ARG A 177 18.34 -7.04 5.37
C ARG A 177 17.44 -6.36 6.41
N GLU A 178 17.12 -5.09 6.20
CA GLU A 178 16.27 -4.29 7.10
C GLU A 178 14.76 -4.56 6.95
N ASP A 179 14.33 -5.28 5.90
CA ASP A 179 12.91 -5.61 5.71
C ASP A 179 12.45 -6.66 6.74
N ALA A 180 11.99 -6.18 7.89
CA ALA A 180 11.35 -6.95 8.96
C ALA A 180 9.89 -7.33 8.65
N GLY A 181 9.55 -7.49 7.36
CA GLY A 181 8.20 -7.84 6.91
C GLY A 181 7.25 -6.65 6.88
N TYR A 182 7.75 -5.43 6.63
CA TYR A 182 6.89 -4.27 6.39
C TYR A 182 6.15 -4.39 5.07
N THR A 183 6.78 -5.04 4.10
CA THR A 183 6.29 -5.28 2.74
C THR A 183 5.90 -6.76 2.58
N PRO A 184 4.95 -7.13 1.70
CA PRO A 184 4.64 -8.54 1.42
C PRO A 184 5.85 -9.37 0.95
N LEU A 185 6.90 -8.74 0.43
CA LEU A 185 8.08 -9.41 -0.14
C LEU A 185 8.94 -10.15 0.90
N SER A 186 8.89 -9.74 2.17
CA SER A 186 9.57 -10.37 3.32
C SER A 186 11.05 -10.73 3.03
N LEU A 187 11.83 -9.76 2.59
CA LEU A 187 13.19 -9.97 2.07
C LEU A 187 14.19 -10.39 3.15
N GLY A 188 14.07 -9.84 4.37
CA GLY A 188 14.97 -10.13 5.49
C GLY A 188 14.68 -11.47 6.19
N CYS A 189 13.60 -12.15 5.79
CA CYS A 189 13.26 -13.46 6.33
C CYS A 189 13.88 -14.55 5.45
N SER A 190 15.10 -14.98 5.78
CA SER A 190 15.33 -16.43 5.84
C SER A 190 14.37 -16.93 6.92
N VAL A 191 13.49 -17.87 6.59
CA VAL A 191 12.59 -18.52 7.55
C VAL A 191 13.29 -18.64 8.90
N ARG A 192 12.91 -17.81 9.88
CA ARG A 192 13.25 -18.09 11.27
C ARG A 192 12.39 -19.30 11.62
N SER A 193 12.87 -20.48 11.26
CA SER A 193 12.41 -21.75 11.79
C SER A 193 12.87 -21.79 13.25
N GLY A 194 12.14 -21.05 14.07
CA GLY A 194 12.28 -20.94 15.50
C GLY A 194 10.96 -20.40 16.01
N PRO A 195 10.45 -20.88 17.16
CA PRO A 195 9.14 -20.47 17.65
C PRO A 195 9.11 -18.95 17.71
N VAL A 196 8.07 -18.37 17.11
CA VAL A 196 7.76 -16.95 17.17
C VAL A 196 7.76 -16.57 18.65
N GLN A 197 8.82 -15.92 19.11
CA GLN A 197 8.77 -15.15 20.36
C GLN A 197 7.87 -13.97 20.04
N ALA A 198 6.56 -14.21 20.09
CA ALA A 198 5.60 -13.15 20.25
C ALA A 198 6.08 -12.40 21.49
N GLU A 199 6.49 -11.14 21.34
CA GLU A 199 6.76 -10.28 22.48
C GLU A 199 5.48 -10.24 23.31
N MET A 200 5.44 -11.10 24.33
CA MET A 200 4.28 -11.24 25.19
C MET A 200 4.20 -9.94 25.97
N GLY A 201 3.09 -9.22 25.79
CA GLY A 201 2.88 -7.96 26.48
C GLY A 201 3.16 -8.11 27.98
N PRO A 202 3.66 -7.07 28.66
CA PRO A 202 4.21 -7.17 30.02
C PRO A 202 3.23 -7.78 31.04
N LYS A 203 1.91 -7.70 30.79
CA LYS A 203 0.87 -8.36 31.60
C LYS A 203 0.85 -9.89 31.44
N VAL A 204 1.02 -10.40 30.23
CA VAL A 204 1.07 -11.85 29.93
C VAL A 204 2.34 -12.46 30.50
N GLN A 205 3.48 -11.77 30.34
CA GLN A 205 4.75 -12.23 30.94
C GLN A 205 4.69 -12.27 32.47
N ARG A 206 4.05 -11.26 33.10
CA ARG A 206 3.81 -11.27 34.55
C ARG A 206 2.90 -12.41 35.00
N ALA A 207 1.84 -12.71 34.24
CA ALA A 207 0.93 -13.81 34.56
C ALA A 207 1.64 -15.18 34.50
N ILE A 208 2.48 -15.39 33.48
CA ILE A 208 3.27 -16.62 33.35
C ILE A 208 4.29 -16.75 34.48
N ASN A 209 4.96 -15.66 34.85
CA ASN A 209 5.89 -15.67 35.96
C ASN A 209 5.19 -15.94 37.30
N MET A 210 3.98 -15.41 37.50
CA MET A 210 3.15 -15.69 38.68
C MET A 210 2.71 -17.16 38.74
N LEU A 211 2.30 -17.75 37.62
CA LEU A 211 1.94 -19.17 37.55
C LEU A 211 3.13 -20.08 37.85
N ARG A 212 4.32 -19.75 37.33
CA ARG A 212 5.56 -20.48 37.66
C ARG A 212 5.92 -20.40 39.15
N LEU A 213 5.74 -19.23 39.76
CA LEU A 213 5.98 -19.06 41.20
C LEU A 213 5.02 -19.91 42.03
N GLN A 214 3.72 -19.93 41.68
CA GLN A 214 2.74 -20.78 42.35
C GLN A 214 3.05 -22.28 42.22
N GLU A 215 3.54 -22.69 41.06
CA GLU A 215 3.94 -24.08 40.82
C GLU A 215 5.18 -24.47 41.62
N LEU A 216 6.14 -23.55 41.76
CA LEU A 216 7.30 -23.74 42.64
C LEU A 216 6.87 -23.80 44.11
N ASP A 217 6.01 -22.90 44.58
CA ASP A 217 5.51 -22.91 45.95
C ASP A 217 4.82 -24.24 46.30
N ARG A 218 4.04 -24.81 45.36
CA ARG A 218 3.46 -26.15 45.53
C ARG A 218 4.53 -27.25 45.66
N LEU A 219 5.54 -27.24 44.78
CA LEU A 219 6.62 -28.23 44.81
C LEU A 219 7.46 -28.14 46.11
N TYR A 220 7.67 -26.94 46.63
CA TYR A 220 8.38 -26.74 47.89
C TYR A 220 7.50 -27.08 49.10
N ALA A 221 6.20 -26.79 49.06
CA ALA A 221 5.25 -27.18 50.10
C ALA A 221 5.13 -28.71 50.23
N ASP A 222 5.17 -29.45 49.12
CA ASP A 222 5.15 -30.92 49.14
C ASP A 222 6.47 -31.52 49.68
N ARG A 223 7.61 -30.86 49.48
CA ARG A 223 8.90 -31.26 50.08
C ARG A 223 9.03 -30.91 51.56
N ALA A 224 8.29 -29.91 52.05
CA ALA A 224 8.39 -29.42 53.43
C ALA A 224 7.50 -30.19 54.42
N ARG A 225 6.70 -31.17 53.98
CA ARG A 225 5.98 -32.06 54.90
C ARG A 225 6.97 -33.05 55.53
N PRO A 226 7.16 -33.05 56.85
CA PRO A 226 7.92 -34.11 57.51
C PRO A 226 7.21 -35.45 57.28
N ARG A 227 7.99 -36.51 56.99
CA ARG A 227 7.47 -37.88 56.91
C ARG A 227 6.96 -38.35 58.26
#